data_AF-A0A950B719-F1
#
_entry.id   AF-A0A950B719-F1
#
_cell.length_a   1.000
_cell.length_b   1.000
_cell.length_c   1.000
_cell.angle_alpha   90.00
_cell.angle_beta   90.00
_cell.angle_gamma   90.00
#
_symmetry.space_group_name_H-M   'P 1'
#
loop_
_entity.id
_entity.type
_entity.pdbx_description
1 polymer ?
#
loop_
_entity_poly.entity_id
_entity_poly.type
_entity_poly.pdbx_seq_one_letter_code
_entity_poly.pdbx_strand_id
1 'polypeptide(L)'
;MTKKVYVKTFGCQMNEYDSDKMVDVLRAAEGLVKTDTPEDADVILFNTCSVREKAQEKVFSDLGRVRELKEANPNLLIGVGGCVASQEGAAIVARAPYVDLVFGPQTLHRLPQMIDARRASGRAQVDITFPEIEKF
;
A
#
# COMPACT_ATOMS: atom_id res chain seq x y z
N MET A 1 10.10 -15.46 13.26
CA MET A 1 10.10 -15.52 11.78
C MET A 1 10.27 -14.12 11.25
N THR A 2 10.99 -13.94 10.15
CA THR A 2 11.14 -12.63 9.50
C THR A 2 9.86 -12.31 8.74
N LYS A 3 9.26 -11.15 9.01
CA LYS A 3 8.05 -10.71 8.31
C LYS A 3 8.34 -10.43 6.85
N LYS A 4 7.37 -10.64 5.97
CA LYS A 4 7.50 -10.47 4.52
C LYS A 4 6.57 -9.41 3.95
N VAL A 5 7.03 -8.71 2.91
CA VAL A 5 6.23 -7.76 2.13
C VAL A 5 6.16 -8.17 0.67
N TYR A 6 4.95 -8.25 0.12
CA TYR A 6 4.72 -8.38 -1.31
C TYR A 6 4.32 -7.03 -1.89
N VAL A 7 4.91 -6.64 -3.02
CA VAL A 7 4.57 -5.39 -3.71
C VAL A 7 4.21 -5.69 -5.16
N LYS A 8 3.00 -5.30 -5.57
CA LYS A 8 2.56 -5.34 -6.95
C LYS A 8 2.55 -3.94 -7.54
N THR A 9 3.44 -3.71 -8.49
CA THR A 9 3.57 -2.43 -9.18
C THR A 9 2.68 -2.38 -10.42
N PHE A 10 1.93 -1.29 -10.59
CA PHE A 10 1.23 -0.94 -11.83
C PHE A 10 1.71 0.43 -12.30
N GLY A 11 2.36 0.52 -13.45
CA GLY A 11 2.70 1.83 -14.02
C GLY A 11 3.98 1.87 -14.81
N CYS A 12 4.84 2.82 -14.43
CA CYS A 12 6.10 3.13 -15.09
C CYS A 12 7.30 2.86 -14.17
N GLN A 13 8.51 3.17 -14.66
CA GLN A 13 9.76 3.04 -13.91
C GLN A 13 9.75 3.83 -12.58
N MET A 14 9.02 4.94 -12.51
CA MET A 14 8.87 5.69 -11.26
C MET A 14 8.13 4.89 -10.18
N ASN A 15 7.11 4.11 -10.57
CA ASN A 15 6.44 3.24 -9.62
C ASN A 15 7.33 2.07 -9.17
N GLU A 16 8.22 1.56 -10.02
CA GLU A 16 9.18 0.54 -9.58
C GLU A 16 10.15 1.12 -8.54
N TYR A 17 10.67 2.33 -8.79
CA TYR A 17 11.49 3.05 -7.82
C TYR A 17 10.75 3.28 -6.49
N ASP A 18 9.50 3.75 -6.55
CA ASP A 18 8.68 3.98 -5.37
C ASP A 18 8.40 2.66 -4.62
N SER A 19 8.17 1.57 -5.34
CA SER A 19 7.97 0.23 -4.76
C SER A 19 9.22 -0.26 -4.02
N ASP A 20 10.40 -0.06 -4.59
CA ASP A 20 11.67 -0.38 -3.91
C ASP A 20 11.87 0.49 -2.66
N LYS A 21 11.50 1.77 -2.73
CA LYS A 21 11.51 2.65 -1.55
C LYS A 21 10.56 2.20 -0.45
N MET A 22 9.35 1.71 -0.79
CA MET A 22 8.44 1.15 0.20
C MET A 22 9.07 -0.05 0.93
N VAL A 23 9.75 -0.94 0.18
CA VAL A 23 10.45 -2.10 0.76
C VAL A 23 11.59 -1.64 1.67
N ASP A 24 12.41 -0.69 1.24
CA ASP A 24 13.53 -0.16 2.04
C ASP A 24 13.04 0.46 3.35
N VAL A 25 11.99 1.27 3.29
CA VAL A 25 11.39 1.92 4.46
C VAL A 25 10.86 0.88 5.46
N LEU A 26 10.16 -0.15 4.98
CA LEU A 26 9.64 -1.22 5.83
C LEU A 26 10.74 -2.13 6.39
N ARG A 27 11.78 -2.39 5.60
CA ARG A 27 12.97 -3.11 6.04
C ARG A 27 13.67 -2.36 7.17
N ALA A 28 13.86 -1.05 7.02
CA ALA A 28 14.53 -0.22 8.02
C ALA A 28 13.74 -0.12 9.33
N ALA A 29 12.41 -0.03 9.25
CA ALA A 29 11.56 0.16 10.43
C ALA A 29 11.22 -1.15 11.16
N GLU A 30 10.89 -2.22 10.43
CA GLU A 30 10.35 -3.46 11.00
C GLU A 30 11.13 -4.72 10.59
N GLY A 31 12.19 -4.59 9.78
CA GLY A 31 12.97 -5.74 9.31
C GLY A 31 12.26 -6.60 8.26
N LEU A 32 11.25 -6.06 7.57
CA LEU A 32 10.51 -6.81 6.54
C LEU A 32 11.41 -7.13 5.34
N VAL A 33 11.20 -8.31 4.76
CA VAL A 33 11.90 -8.77 3.56
C VAL A 33 10.92 -8.93 2.41
N LYS A 34 11.33 -8.56 1.20
CA LYS A 34 10.48 -8.72 0.00
C LYS A 34 10.21 -10.21 -0.27
N THR A 35 8.98 -10.51 -0.67
CA THR A 35 8.57 -11.81 -1.21
C THR A 35 7.91 -11.63 -2.57
N ASP A 36 8.03 -12.63 -3.44
CA ASP A 36 7.38 -12.66 -4.75
C ASP A 36 6.00 -13.34 -4.72
N THR A 37 5.64 -13.90 -3.57
CA THR A 37 4.41 -14.67 -3.35
C THR A 37 3.53 -13.94 -2.33
N PRO A 38 2.31 -13.51 -2.70
CA PRO A 38 1.41 -12.79 -1.78
C PRO A 38 0.92 -13.66 -0.61
N GLU A 39 0.80 -14.97 -0.79
CA GLU A 39 0.40 -15.94 0.24
C GLU A 39 1.40 -16.01 1.40
N ASP A 40 2.66 -15.66 1.13
CA ASP A 40 3.76 -15.64 2.09
C ASP A 40 3.88 -14.31 2.83
N ALA A 41 3.11 -13.29 2.44
CA ALA A 41 3.29 -11.92 2.92
C ALA A 41 2.56 -11.66 4.24
N ASP A 42 3.15 -10.81 5.07
CA ASP A 42 2.48 -10.14 6.20
C ASP A 42 1.92 -8.77 5.79
N VAL A 43 2.47 -8.20 4.71
CA VAL A 43 2.04 -6.92 4.12
C VAL A 43 1.97 -7.06 2.59
N ILE A 44 0.83 -6.74 2.00
CA ILE A 44 0.61 -6.68 0.54
C ILE A 44 0.41 -5.22 0.16
N LEU A 45 1.23 -4.70 -0.76
CA LEU A 45 1.14 -3.34 -1.26
C LEU A 45 0.85 -3.33 -2.77
N PHE A 46 -0.12 -2.54 -3.18
CA PHE A 46 -0.41 -2.26 -4.59
C PHE A 46 0.03 -0.83 -4.92
N ASN A 47 1.10 -0.66 -5.68
CA ASN A 47 1.57 0.67 -6.09
C ASN A 47 1.02 1.01 -7.47
N THR A 48 0.18 2.04 -7.57
CA THR A 48 -0.67 2.31 -8.73
C THR A 48 -0.33 3.63 -9.42
N CYS A 49 -0.41 3.65 -10.75
CA CYS A 49 -0.19 4.83 -11.58
C CYS A 49 -1.47 5.28 -12.27
N SER A 50 -1.71 6.59 -12.36
CA SER A 50 -2.92 7.16 -12.99
C SER A 50 -2.77 7.38 -14.50
N VAL A 51 -1.54 7.36 -15.03
CA VAL A 51 -1.26 7.65 -16.45
C VAL A 51 -1.57 6.46 -17.38
N ARG A 52 -1.85 5.29 -16.81
CA ARG A 52 -2.18 4.08 -17.57
C ARG A 52 -3.68 3.83 -17.50
N GLU A 53 -4.30 3.65 -18.66
CA GLU A 53 -5.70 3.26 -18.75
C GLU A 53 -5.94 1.97 -17.93
N LYS A 54 -7.05 1.93 -17.17
CA LYS A 54 -7.52 0.79 -16.37
C LYS A 54 -6.71 0.45 -15.11
N ALA A 55 -5.78 1.29 -14.67
CA ALA A 55 -5.05 1.04 -13.41
C ALA A 55 -5.99 0.93 -12.19
N GLN A 56 -7.03 1.77 -12.14
CA GLN A 56 -8.07 1.71 -11.11
C GLN A 56 -8.85 0.39 -11.14
N GLU A 57 -9.33 -0.04 -12.31
CA GLU A 57 -10.06 -1.31 -12.45
C GLU A 57 -9.19 -2.51 -12.06
N LYS A 58 -7.91 -2.50 -12.45
CA LYS A 58 -6.95 -3.55 -12.13
C LYS A 58 -6.70 -3.67 -10.63
N VAL A 59 -6.50 -2.55 -9.93
CA VAL A 59 -6.25 -2.61 -8.48
C VAL A 59 -7.47 -3.17 -7.74
N PHE A 60 -8.69 -2.81 -8.11
CA PHE A 60 -9.89 -3.41 -7.48
C PHE A 60 -10.06 -4.89 -7.78
N SER A 61 -9.70 -5.33 -8.99
CA SER A 61 -9.67 -6.75 -9.34
C SER A 61 -8.67 -7.53 -8.48
N ASP A 62 -7.46 -7.00 -8.32
CA ASP A 62 -6.42 -7.64 -7.51
C ASP A 62 -6.70 -7.58 -6.00
N LEU A 63 -7.30 -6.50 -5.52
CA LEU A 63 -7.83 -6.41 -4.15
C LEU A 63 -8.84 -7.52 -3.86
N GLY A 64 -9.73 -7.81 -4.82
CA GLY A 64 -10.68 -8.90 -4.71
C GLY A 64 -10.02 -10.27 -4.56
N ARG A 65 -8.85 -10.50 -5.19
CA ARG A 65 -8.11 -11.77 -5.12
C ARG A 65 -7.41 -11.96 -3.77
N VAL A 66 -6.81 -10.89 -3.23
CA VAL A 66 -6.10 -10.98 -1.95
C VAL A 66 -7.03 -10.89 -0.73
N ARG A 67 -8.33 -10.64 -0.95
CA ARG A 67 -9.34 -10.64 0.11
C ARG A 67 -9.38 -11.97 0.85
N GLU A 68 -9.33 -13.09 0.13
CA GLU A 68 -9.35 -14.44 0.74
C GLU A 68 -8.12 -14.66 1.65
N LEU A 69 -6.98 -14.08 1.30
CA LEU A 69 -5.77 -14.14 2.14
C LEU A 69 -5.95 -13.37 3.45
N LYS A 70 -6.62 -12.22 3.42
CA LYS A 70 -6.96 -11.44 4.63
C LYS A 70 -7.99 -12.17 5.50
N GLU A 71 -8.95 -12.85 4.88
CA GLU A 71 -9.93 -13.66 5.60
C GLU A 71 -9.25 -14.86 6.29
N ALA A 72 -8.27 -15.49 5.64
CA ALA A 72 -7.46 -16.57 6.23
C ALA A 72 -6.47 -16.06 7.31
N ASN A 73 -5.91 -14.86 7.12
CA ASN A 73 -5.01 -14.22 8.07
C ASN A 73 -5.46 -12.78 8.37
N PRO A 74 -6.23 -12.55 9.45
CA PRO A 74 -6.70 -11.22 9.84
C PRO A 74 -5.57 -10.22 10.14
N ASN A 75 -4.35 -10.70 10.43
CA ASN A 75 -3.18 -9.86 10.69
C ASN A 75 -2.47 -9.38 9.41
N LEU A 76 -2.75 -9.98 8.25
CA LEU A 76 -2.22 -9.54 6.96
C LEU A 76 -2.61 -8.09 6.71
N LEU A 77 -1.68 -7.20 6.38
CA LEU A 77 -2.01 -5.81 6.04
C LEU A 77 -2.10 -5.64 4.52
N ILE A 78 -3.14 -4.94 4.05
CA ILE A 78 -3.31 -4.60 2.64
C ILE A 78 -3.23 -3.09 2.45
N GLY A 79 -2.33 -2.63 1.58
CA GLY A 79 -2.12 -1.23 1.27
C GLY A 79 -2.26 -0.91 -0.22
N VAL A 80 -2.77 0.29 -0.53
CA VAL A 80 -2.81 0.84 -1.90
C VAL A 80 -2.07 2.17 -1.93
N GLY A 81 -1.03 2.25 -2.76
CA GLY A 81 -0.14 3.38 -2.90
C GLY A 81 -0.20 4.03 -4.29
N GLY A 82 0.37 5.23 -4.42
CA GLY A 82 0.63 5.88 -5.70
C GLY A 82 -0.46 6.86 -6.17
N CYS A 83 -0.49 7.15 -7.47
CA CYS A 83 -1.33 8.22 -8.01
C CYS A 83 -2.83 7.89 -7.97
N VAL A 84 -3.23 6.64 -8.27
CA VAL A 84 -4.64 6.26 -8.16
C VAL A 84 -5.08 6.26 -6.69
N ALA A 85 -4.22 5.82 -5.77
CA ALA A 85 -4.45 5.95 -4.34
C ALA A 85 -4.70 7.40 -3.91
N SER A 86 -3.93 8.34 -4.46
CA SER A 86 -4.09 9.78 -4.19
C SER A 86 -5.39 10.35 -4.75
N GLN A 87 -5.84 9.85 -5.90
CA GLN A 87 -7.09 10.30 -6.56
C GLN A 87 -8.33 9.77 -5.85
N GLU A 88 -8.33 8.49 -5.48
CA GLU A 88 -9.49 7.82 -4.90
C GLU A 88 -9.56 7.98 -3.38
N GLY A 89 -8.40 8.00 -2.69
CA GLY A 89 -8.30 8.20 -1.26
C GLY A 89 -9.20 7.28 -0.45
N ALA A 90 -10.08 7.88 0.36
CA ALA A 90 -11.02 7.15 1.22
C ALA A 90 -12.06 6.33 0.44
N ALA A 91 -12.32 6.65 -0.85
CA ALA A 91 -13.24 5.87 -1.68
C ALA A 91 -12.74 4.42 -1.88
N ILE A 92 -11.42 4.20 -1.84
CA ILE A 92 -10.83 2.84 -1.88
C ILE A 92 -11.32 2.03 -0.69
N VAL A 93 -11.22 2.59 0.52
CA VAL A 93 -11.64 1.91 1.76
C VAL A 93 -13.16 1.71 1.78
N ALA A 94 -13.93 2.67 1.28
CA ALA A 94 -15.39 2.53 1.18
C ALA A 94 -15.79 1.37 0.25
N ARG A 95 -15.08 1.18 -0.86
CA ARG A 95 -15.34 0.11 -1.83
C ARG A 95 -14.70 -1.24 -1.46
N ALA A 96 -13.56 -1.21 -0.77
CA ALA A 96 -12.83 -2.38 -0.30
C ALA A 96 -12.49 -2.21 1.21
N PRO A 97 -13.44 -2.49 2.12
CA PRO A 97 -13.28 -2.23 3.57
C PRO A 97 -12.17 -3.03 4.26
N TYR A 98 -11.63 -4.05 3.58
CA TYR A 98 -10.49 -4.85 4.04
C TYR A 98 -9.13 -4.22 3.73
N VAL A 99 -9.10 -3.07 3.03
CA VAL A 99 -7.87 -2.28 2.84
C VAL A 99 -7.52 -1.55 4.13
N ASP A 100 -6.28 -1.71 4.57
CA ASP A 100 -5.77 -1.17 5.82
C ASP A 100 -5.11 0.21 5.63
N LEU A 101 -4.47 0.44 4.47
CA LEU A 101 -3.63 1.60 4.20
C LEU A 101 -3.90 2.17 2.81
N VAL A 102 -4.03 3.49 2.70
CA VAL A 102 -4.06 4.21 1.42
C VAL A 102 -3.12 5.40 1.50
N PHE A 103 -2.14 5.48 0.61
CA PHE A 103 -1.12 6.52 0.67
C PHE A 103 -0.73 7.06 -0.72
N GLY A 104 -0.34 8.33 -0.78
CA GLY A 104 0.16 8.95 -1.99
C GLY A 104 1.63 8.66 -2.27
N PRO A 105 2.13 9.00 -3.47
CA PRO A 105 3.55 8.82 -3.82
C PRO A 105 4.47 9.67 -2.92
N GLN A 106 4.00 10.82 -2.43
CA GLN A 106 4.76 11.71 -1.57
C GLN A 106 4.75 11.30 -0.08
N THR A 107 3.90 10.35 0.32
CA THR A 107 3.71 9.95 1.73
C THR A 107 4.20 8.53 2.02
N LEU A 108 4.82 7.84 1.05
CA LEU A 108 5.34 6.47 1.23
C LEU A 108 6.33 6.32 2.41
N HIS A 109 7.05 7.39 2.76
CA HIS A 109 8.00 7.40 3.87
C HIS A 109 7.30 7.28 5.24
N ARG A 110 6.01 7.60 5.31
CA ARG A 110 5.17 7.49 6.51
C ARG A 110 4.56 6.11 6.67
N LEU A 111 4.77 5.20 5.71
CA LEU A 111 4.17 3.86 5.70
C LEU A 111 4.35 3.09 7.02
N PRO A 112 5.52 3.11 7.71
CA PRO A 112 5.66 2.44 9.00
C PRO A 112 4.73 3.04 10.08
N GLN A 113 4.65 4.37 10.15
CA GLN A 113 3.77 5.05 11.10
C GLN A 113 2.30 4.76 10.84
N MET A 114 1.91 4.68 9.56
CA MET A 114 0.55 4.29 9.18
C MET A 114 0.24 2.84 9.57
N ILE A 115 1.19 1.92 9.40
CA ILE A 115 1.04 0.53 9.86
C ILE A 115 0.82 0.48 11.37
N ASP A 116 1.62 1.20 12.15
CA ASP A 116 1.48 1.25 13.61
C ASP A 116 0.13 1.87 14.02
N ALA A 117 -0.28 2.97 13.38
CA ALA A 117 -1.57 3.60 13.62
C ALA A 117 -2.75 2.67 13.28
N ARG A 118 -2.66 1.89 12.20
CA ARG A 118 -3.65 0.86 11.87
C ARG A 118 -3.71 -0.20 12.96
N ARG A 119 -2.56 -0.75 13.37
CA ARG A 119 -2.49 -1.80 14.39
C ARG A 119 -3.04 -1.33 15.73
N ALA A 120 -2.77 -0.09 16.12
CA ALA A 120 -3.24 0.49 17.38
C ALA A 120 -4.76 0.81 17.35
N SER A 121 -5.28 1.33 16.24
CA SER A 121 -6.66 1.82 16.16
C SER A 121 -7.66 0.79 15.61
N GLY A 122 -7.19 -0.21 14.87
CA GLY A 122 -8.03 -1.10 14.06
C GLY A 122 -8.71 -0.41 12.87
N ARG A 123 -8.43 0.88 12.61
CA ARG A 123 -9.07 1.68 11.56
C ARG A 123 -8.14 1.90 10.38
N ALA A 124 -8.70 2.00 9.17
CA ALA A 124 -7.90 2.19 7.96
C ALA A 124 -7.22 3.56 8.02
N GLN A 125 -5.97 3.62 7.55
CA GLN A 125 -5.18 4.85 7.52
C GLN A 125 -5.12 5.37 6.09
N VAL A 126 -5.54 6.62 5.89
CA VAL A 126 -5.55 7.27 4.59
C VAL A 126 -4.70 8.53 4.69
N ASP A 127 -3.55 8.54 4.02
CA ASP A 127 -2.67 9.72 3.93
C ASP A 127 -2.29 10.00 2.48
N ILE A 128 -3.12 10.82 1.85
CA ILE A 128 -2.93 11.33 0.49
C ILE A 128 -2.55 12.81 0.49
N THR A 129 -2.05 13.32 1.64
CA THR A 129 -1.64 14.71 1.75
C THR A 129 -0.45 14.98 0.84
N PHE A 130 -0.53 16.05 0.06
CA PHE A 130 0.65 16.60 -0.57
C PHE A 130 1.37 17.45 0.48
N PRO A 131 2.68 17.29 0.70
CA PRO A 131 3.42 18.27 1.48
C PRO A 131 3.19 19.63 0.81
N GLU A 132 2.63 20.59 1.56
CA GLU A 132 2.77 21.98 1.16
C GLU A 132 4.27 22.21 1.08
N ILE A 133 4.77 22.45 -0.13
CA ILE A 133 6.16 22.84 -0.34
C ILE A 133 6.42 23.95 0.68
N GLU A 134 7.34 23.74 1.62
CA GLU A 134 7.94 24.86 2.35
C GLU A 134 8.54 25.74 1.26
N LYS A 135 7.77 26.78 0.89
CA LYS A 135 8.21 27.85 0.01
C LYS A 135 9.32 28.55 0.77
N PHE A 136 10.55 28.10 0.55
CA PHE A 136 11.73 28.92 0.79
C PHE A 136 11.72 30.09 -0.19
#